data_AF-A0A522UJP6-F1
#
_entry.id   AF-A0A522UJP6-F1
#
_cell.length_a   1.000
_cell.length_b   1.000
_cell.length_c   1.000
_cell.angle_alpha   90.00
_cell.angle_beta   90.00
_cell.angle_gamma   90.00
#
_symmetry.space_group_name_H-M   'P 1'
#
loop_
_entity.id
_entity.type
_entity.pdbx_description
1 polymer ?
#
loop_
_entity_poly.entity_id
_entity_poly.type
_entity_poly.pdbx_seq_one_letter_code
_entity_poly.pdbx_strand_id
1 'polypeptide(L)'
;MPHDEAFSKVWKNRPSRFPSLGKGTRFMKIKMILCGALIAAGTARAELPPGTIRAIQATNQNSVLMLSGALKFMCGRCNQVHDTTVEGPVTVVDTNGLLLTSSSVVQISLLTRKIEIRESTLKVKLPNGTELPVRVVLTDRDLDAVLLAPEKPSAVAAGTFKPVNWAATAKAHVLDDIVIVGRMDKNHNALVETAPAKINSVETKPRTVYGCAHLVSGDGEAVFNATGQLVGVGLGRQTIVAADELQDVIEQARHAAATATTTKEAP
;
A
#
# COMPACT_ATOMS: atom_id res chain seq x y z
N MET A 1 -52.12 8.72 -7.51
CA MET A 1 -52.42 9.62 -6.37
C MET A 1 -51.19 10.48 -6.11
N PRO A 2 -51.17 11.76 -6.51
CA PRO A 2 -50.13 12.69 -6.09
C PRO A 2 -50.63 13.48 -4.88
N HIS A 3 -49.86 13.48 -3.79
CA HIS A 3 -50.09 14.39 -2.67
C HIS A 3 -49.13 15.57 -2.80
N ASP A 4 -49.71 16.67 -3.22
CA ASP A 4 -49.23 18.03 -3.15
C ASP A 4 -49.29 18.57 -1.70
N GLU A 5 -48.48 19.61 -1.47
CA GLU A 5 -48.74 20.71 -0.53
C GLU A 5 -48.78 20.43 0.98
N ALA A 6 -47.62 20.53 1.65
CA ALA A 6 -47.58 20.82 3.09
C ALA A 6 -46.28 21.47 3.59
N PHE A 7 -45.77 22.54 2.94
CA PHE A 7 -44.59 23.28 3.46
C PHE A 7 -44.66 24.82 3.32
N SER A 8 -45.86 25.42 3.42
CA SER A 8 -46.03 26.88 3.28
C SER A 8 -46.84 27.58 4.39
N LYS A 9 -46.81 27.10 5.64
CA LYS A 9 -47.61 27.73 6.73
C LYS A 9 -46.98 27.64 8.13
N VAL A 10 -45.74 28.14 8.34
CA VAL A 10 -45.17 28.28 9.71
C VAL A 10 -44.42 29.61 9.98
N TRP A 11 -44.38 30.58 9.05
CA TRP A 11 -43.58 31.82 9.27
C TRP A 11 -44.36 33.15 9.23
N LYS A 12 -45.65 33.14 9.54
CA LYS A 12 -46.43 34.37 9.77
C LYS A 12 -47.01 34.37 11.18
N ASN A 13 -46.21 34.79 12.16
CA ASN A 13 -46.64 35.46 13.40
C ASN A 13 -45.47 35.57 14.39
N ARG A 14 -44.74 36.69 14.38
CA ARG A 14 -44.08 37.19 15.59
C ARG A 14 -44.40 38.69 15.75
N PRO A 15 -44.93 39.09 16.92
CA PRO A 15 -45.32 40.47 17.17
C PRO A 15 -44.10 41.37 17.40
N SER A 16 -44.18 42.57 16.82
CA SER A 16 -43.30 43.71 17.04
C SER A 16 -43.52 44.31 18.43
N ARG A 17 -42.50 44.26 19.29
CA ARG A 17 -42.40 45.09 20.50
C ARG A 17 -40.95 45.49 20.73
N PHE A 18 -40.57 46.68 20.25
CA PHE A 18 -39.41 47.41 20.75
C PHE A 18 -39.91 48.71 21.39
N PRO A 19 -39.61 48.99 22.67
CA PRO A 19 -39.95 50.25 23.29
C PRO A 19 -39.00 51.36 22.84
N SER A 20 -39.58 52.53 22.56
CA SER A 20 -38.89 53.79 22.26
C SER A 20 -38.08 54.29 23.45
N LEU A 21 -36.77 54.48 23.27
CA LEU A 21 -35.90 55.09 24.27
C LEU A 21 -35.57 56.54 23.90
N GLY A 22 -35.72 57.38 24.92
CA GLY A 22 -35.70 58.83 24.89
C GLY A 22 -34.39 59.46 24.41
N LYS A 23 -34.57 60.70 23.93
CA LYS A 23 -33.54 61.66 23.58
C LYS A 23 -32.61 61.92 24.76
N GLY A 24 -31.31 61.80 24.54
CA GLY A 24 -30.28 62.13 25.52
C GLY A 24 -28.94 62.35 24.81
N THR A 25 -28.69 63.59 24.42
CA THR A 25 -27.44 64.09 23.86
C THR A 25 -26.30 63.95 24.86
N ARG A 26 -25.28 63.13 24.55
CA ARG A 26 -23.90 63.34 25.01
C ARG A 26 -22.92 62.89 23.94
N PHE A 27 -22.11 63.85 23.49
CA PHE A 27 -20.94 63.65 22.64
C PHE A 27 -19.95 62.71 23.33
N MET A 28 -19.60 61.61 22.67
CA MET A 28 -18.44 60.80 23.06
C MET A 28 -17.77 60.27 21.79
N LYS A 29 -16.64 60.88 21.44
CA LYS A 29 -15.75 60.45 20.35
C LYS A 29 -15.16 59.09 20.72
N ILE A 30 -15.78 58.01 20.27
CA ILE A 30 -15.19 56.67 20.33
C ILE A 30 -14.39 56.47 19.05
N LYS A 31 -13.06 56.39 19.21
CA LYS A 31 -12.12 55.98 18.17
C LYS A 31 -12.60 54.64 17.59
N MET A 32 -13.00 54.67 16.32
CA MET A 32 -13.30 53.50 15.51
C MET A 32 -11.97 52.73 15.32
N ILE A 33 -11.74 51.72 16.18
CA ILE A 33 -10.67 50.75 15.97
C ILE A 33 -11.11 49.87 14.81
N LEU A 34 -10.41 50.02 13.69
CA LEU A 34 -10.50 49.19 12.50
C LEU A 34 -10.16 47.75 12.89
N CYS A 35 -11.17 46.93 13.16
CA CYS A 35 -11.01 45.48 13.29
C CYS A 35 -10.88 44.91 11.86
N GLY A 36 -9.66 44.99 11.34
CA GLY A 36 -9.30 44.47 10.03
C GLY A 36 -9.38 42.95 10.01
N ALA A 37 -10.12 42.43 9.04
CA ALA A 37 -10.05 41.10 8.44
C ALA A 37 -9.83 39.91 9.40
N LEU A 38 -10.94 39.25 9.79
CA LEU A 38 -10.90 37.80 9.98
C LEU A 38 -10.53 37.18 8.63
N ILE A 39 -9.24 36.86 8.44
CA ILE A 39 -8.81 35.93 7.41
C ILE A 39 -9.46 34.61 7.79
N ALA A 40 -10.46 34.18 7.00
CA ALA A 40 -10.92 32.82 7.00
C ALA A 40 -9.71 31.95 6.62
N ALA A 41 -9.00 31.42 7.61
CA ALA A 41 -8.08 30.32 7.41
C ALA A 41 -8.96 29.15 6.96
N GLY A 42 -9.13 29.04 5.64
CA GLY A 42 -9.70 27.85 5.04
C GLY A 42 -8.93 26.68 5.62
N THR A 43 -9.63 25.73 6.24
CA THR A 43 -9.06 24.48 6.69
C THR A 43 -8.66 23.71 5.43
N ALA A 44 -7.53 24.07 4.84
CA ALA A 44 -6.85 23.22 3.90
C ALA A 44 -6.55 21.95 4.67
N ARG A 45 -7.27 20.87 4.32
CA ARG A 45 -6.95 19.53 4.79
C ARG A 45 -5.48 19.33 4.42
N ALA A 46 -4.62 19.12 5.41
CA ALA A 46 -3.20 18.93 5.16
C ALA A 46 -3.06 17.64 4.34
N GLU A 47 -2.96 17.80 3.02
CA GLU A 47 -2.57 16.75 2.10
C GLU A 47 -1.04 16.74 2.06
N LEU A 48 -0.45 15.55 1.85
CA LEU A 48 1.01 15.45 1.77
C LEU A 48 1.54 16.40 0.69
N PRO A 49 2.55 17.24 1.01
CA PRO A 49 3.15 18.10 0.01
C PRO A 49 3.70 17.26 -1.16
N PRO A 50 3.48 17.66 -2.42
CA PRO A 50 4.00 16.91 -3.58
C PRO A 50 5.52 16.69 -3.56
N GLY A 51 6.27 17.60 -2.90
CA GLY A 51 7.72 17.43 -2.69
C GLY A 51 8.06 16.22 -1.83
N THR A 52 7.29 15.96 -0.78
CA THR A 52 7.46 14.79 0.10
C THR A 52 7.20 13.50 -0.65
N ILE A 53 6.11 13.43 -1.43
CA ILE A 53 5.74 12.26 -2.22
C ILE A 53 6.86 11.92 -3.22
N ARG A 54 7.36 12.93 -3.96
CA ARG A 54 8.48 12.75 -4.90
C ARG A 54 9.76 12.29 -4.21
N ALA A 55 10.06 12.77 -3.01
CA ALA A 55 11.24 12.36 -2.25
C ALA A 55 11.14 10.88 -1.84
N ILE A 56 9.98 10.44 -1.36
CA ILE A 56 9.73 9.04 -0.99
C ILE A 56 9.82 8.13 -2.24
N GLN A 57 9.20 8.54 -3.36
CA GLN A 57 9.31 7.81 -4.62
C GLN A 57 10.77 7.70 -5.09
N ALA A 58 11.52 8.79 -5.15
CA ALA A 58 12.90 8.78 -5.60
C ALA A 58 13.79 7.88 -4.73
N THR A 59 13.51 7.84 -3.42
CA THR A 59 14.25 7.03 -2.44
C THR A 59 13.94 5.55 -2.54
N ASN A 60 12.71 5.17 -2.90
CA ASN A 60 12.19 3.80 -2.79
C ASN A 60 11.73 3.19 -4.12
N GLN A 61 11.84 3.89 -5.25
CA GLN A 61 11.43 3.39 -6.56
C GLN A 61 12.06 2.04 -6.91
N ASN A 62 13.32 1.80 -6.54
CA ASN A 62 14.04 0.55 -6.80
C ASN A 62 13.87 -0.49 -5.67
N SER A 63 12.94 -0.24 -4.75
CA SER A 63 12.53 -1.15 -3.67
C SER A 63 11.27 -1.93 -4.00
N VAL A 64 10.57 -1.56 -5.07
CA VAL A 64 9.46 -2.33 -5.62
C VAL A 64 9.78 -2.62 -7.08
N LEU A 65 9.76 -3.90 -7.44
CA LEU A 65 10.08 -4.41 -8.76
C LEU A 65 8.85 -5.06 -9.38
N MET A 66 8.94 -5.47 -10.64
CA MET A 66 7.85 -6.14 -11.34
C MET A 66 8.16 -7.62 -11.51
N LEU A 67 7.31 -8.47 -10.95
CA LEU A 67 7.29 -9.91 -11.21
C LEU A 67 6.47 -10.19 -12.45
N SER A 68 6.97 -11.10 -13.27
CA SER A 68 6.27 -11.65 -14.42
C SER A 68 6.65 -13.12 -14.60
N GLY A 69 5.80 -13.90 -15.27
CA GLY A 69 6.14 -15.26 -15.64
C GLY A 69 4.89 -16.11 -15.79
N ALA A 70 5.11 -17.42 -15.80
CA ALA A 70 4.04 -18.40 -15.84
C ALA A 70 4.27 -19.51 -14.81
N LEU A 71 3.17 -20.07 -14.33
CA LEU A 71 3.15 -21.26 -13.49
C LEU A 71 2.34 -22.34 -14.18
N LYS A 72 2.98 -23.49 -14.40
CA LYS A 72 2.27 -24.70 -14.80
C LYS A 72 2.02 -25.57 -13.57
N PHE A 73 0.77 -25.93 -13.37
CA PHE A 73 0.36 -26.71 -12.21
C PHE A 73 -0.67 -27.78 -12.56
N MET A 74 -0.63 -28.90 -11.84
CA MET A 74 -1.69 -29.91 -11.95
C MET A 74 -2.81 -29.61 -10.96
N CYS A 75 -4.03 -29.45 -11.44
CA CYS A 75 -5.14 -29.20 -10.53
C CYS A 75 -5.46 -30.49 -9.76
N GLY A 76 -5.46 -30.47 -8.43
CA GLY A 76 -5.74 -31.66 -7.62
C GLY A 76 -7.14 -32.29 -7.75
N ARG A 77 -7.94 -31.79 -8.69
CA ARG A 77 -9.30 -32.22 -9.04
C ARG A 77 -9.40 -32.77 -10.46
N CYS A 78 -8.37 -32.62 -11.27
CA CYS A 78 -8.32 -33.02 -12.67
C CYS A 78 -6.93 -33.50 -13.03
N ASN A 79 -6.80 -34.51 -13.87
CA ASN A 79 -5.46 -34.97 -14.30
C ASN A 79 -4.88 -34.09 -15.43
N GLN A 80 -5.16 -32.78 -15.41
CA GLN A 80 -4.78 -31.83 -16.45
C GLN A 80 -3.78 -30.81 -15.90
N VAL A 81 -2.82 -30.43 -16.76
CA VAL A 81 -1.89 -29.35 -16.49
C VAL A 81 -2.55 -28.04 -16.91
N HIS A 82 -2.59 -27.09 -15.98
CA HIS A 82 -3.05 -25.74 -16.21
C HIS A 82 -1.85 -24.80 -16.27
N ASP A 83 -2.01 -23.72 -17.01
CA ASP A 83 -1.07 -22.62 -17.07
C ASP A 83 -1.75 -21.36 -16.51
N THR A 84 -1.04 -20.59 -15.70
CA THR A 84 -1.46 -19.27 -15.26
C THR A 84 -0.33 -18.27 -15.38
N THR A 85 -0.67 -17.08 -15.86
CA THR A 85 0.25 -15.96 -15.93
C THR A 85 0.35 -15.31 -14.56
N VAL A 86 1.57 -15.07 -14.12
CA VAL A 86 1.89 -14.31 -12.91
C VAL A 86 2.38 -12.94 -13.33
N GLU A 87 1.79 -11.90 -12.79
CA GLU A 87 2.17 -10.52 -13.06
C GLU A 87 1.78 -9.62 -11.88
N GLY A 88 2.73 -8.87 -11.32
CA GLY A 88 2.43 -7.93 -10.23
C GLY A 88 3.67 -7.32 -9.56
N PRO A 89 3.48 -6.29 -8.74
CA PRO A 89 4.55 -5.66 -7.97
C PRO A 89 5.10 -6.61 -6.91
N VAL A 90 6.40 -6.50 -6.62
CA VAL A 90 7.07 -7.22 -5.54
C VAL A 90 8.00 -6.28 -4.77
N THR A 91 7.92 -6.31 -3.44
CA THR A 91 8.78 -5.51 -2.57
C THR A 91 10.09 -6.25 -2.30
N VAL A 92 11.21 -5.54 -2.43
CA VAL A 92 12.56 -6.05 -2.15
C VAL A 92 12.80 -6.05 -0.64
N VAL A 93 13.02 -7.24 -0.09
CA VAL A 93 13.20 -7.46 1.35
C VAL A 93 14.65 -7.26 1.78
N ASP A 94 15.62 -7.81 1.03
CA ASP A 94 17.04 -7.73 1.40
C ASP A 94 17.99 -7.68 0.19
N THR A 95 19.28 -7.48 0.48
CA THR A 95 20.34 -7.36 -0.53
C THR A 95 20.67 -8.67 -1.23
N ASN A 96 20.24 -9.81 -0.69
CA ASN A 96 20.39 -11.12 -1.33
C ASN A 96 19.30 -11.38 -2.37
N GLY A 97 18.37 -10.44 -2.53
CA GLY A 97 17.28 -10.52 -3.49
C GLY A 97 16.09 -11.31 -2.98
N LEU A 98 15.90 -11.44 -1.66
CA LEU A 98 14.62 -11.89 -1.11
C LEU A 98 13.54 -10.86 -1.45
N LEU A 99 12.41 -11.32 -1.98
CA LEU A 99 11.30 -10.48 -2.42
C LEU A 99 9.99 -10.94 -1.75
N LEU A 100 9.08 -10.00 -1.55
CA LEU A 100 7.76 -10.21 -0.95
C LEU A 100 6.65 -9.72 -1.88
N THR A 101 5.61 -10.53 -2.04
CA THR A 101 4.41 -10.21 -2.81
C THR A 101 3.18 -10.88 -2.21
N SER A 102 2.00 -10.55 -2.73
CA SER A 102 0.75 -11.16 -2.31
C SER A 102 0.52 -12.53 -2.95
N SER A 103 -0.23 -13.41 -2.30
CA SER A 103 -0.65 -14.67 -2.91
C SER A 103 -1.61 -14.48 -4.08
N SER A 104 -2.30 -13.34 -4.16
CA SER A 104 -3.15 -12.95 -5.30
C SER A 104 -2.36 -12.85 -6.62
N VAL A 105 -1.14 -12.30 -6.58
CA VAL A 105 -0.27 -12.12 -7.77
C VAL A 105 0.13 -13.45 -8.36
N VAL A 106 0.60 -14.34 -7.50
CA VAL A 106 1.07 -15.67 -7.91
C VAL A 106 -0.13 -16.62 -8.07
N GLN A 107 -1.34 -16.14 -7.79
CA GLN A 107 -2.60 -16.89 -7.75
C GLN A 107 -2.48 -18.16 -6.89
N ILE A 108 -1.63 -18.10 -5.87
CA ILE A 108 -1.30 -19.23 -4.99
C ILE A 108 -2.51 -19.60 -4.13
N SER A 109 -3.47 -18.71 -3.95
CA SER A 109 -4.74 -18.99 -3.27
C SER A 109 -5.58 -20.05 -4.00
N LEU A 110 -5.30 -20.32 -5.29
CA LEU A 110 -5.86 -21.48 -6.01
C LEU A 110 -5.16 -22.80 -5.62
N LEU A 111 -3.94 -22.75 -5.07
CA LEU A 111 -3.15 -23.88 -4.56
C LEU A 111 -3.68 -24.36 -3.20
N THR A 112 -4.90 -24.92 -3.23
CA THR A 112 -5.33 -25.91 -2.23
C THR A 112 -4.26 -27.02 -2.11
N ARG A 113 -4.20 -27.75 -0.98
CA ARG A 113 -3.17 -28.79 -0.67
C ARG A 113 -3.01 -29.94 -1.70
N LYS A 114 -3.71 -29.90 -2.83
CA LYS A 114 -3.66 -30.88 -3.91
C LYS A 114 -3.07 -30.34 -5.22
N ILE A 115 -2.53 -29.13 -5.26
CA ILE A 115 -1.91 -28.60 -6.47
C ILE A 115 -0.40 -28.78 -6.41
N GLU A 116 0.14 -29.43 -7.44
CA GLU A 116 1.58 -29.64 -7.64
C GLU A 116 2.07 -28.70 -8.74
N ILE A 117 3.02 -27.82 -8.41
CA ILE A 117 3.70 -26.97 -9.40
C ILE A 117 4.66 -27.85 -10.19
N ARG A 118 4.47 -27.91 -11.52
CA ARG A 118 5.31 -28.69 -12.44
C ARG A 118 6.45 -27.85 -13.00
N GLU A 119 6.14 -26.62 -13.39
CA GLU A 119 7.11 -25.70 -13.98
C GLU A 119 6.81 -24.28 -13.49
N SER A 120 7.86 -23.52 -13.22
CA SER A 120 7.78 -22.10 -12.89
C SER A 120 8.82 -21.33 -13.69
N THR A 121 8.38 -20.29 -14.40
CA THR A 121 9.25 -19.39 -15.19
C THR A 121 9.20 -17.97 -14.64
N LEU A 122 9.16 -17.86 -13.31
CA LEU A 122 9.05 -16.60 -12.60
C LEU A 122 10.33 -15.79 -12.74
N LYS A 123 10.17 -14.51 -13.04
CA LYS A 123 11.27 -13.57 -13.24
C LYS A 123 10.89 -12.17 -12.81
N VAL A 124 11.88 -11.44 -12.32
CA VAL A 124 11.70 -10.06 -11.86
C VAL A 124 12.50 -9.13 -12.74
N LYS A 125 11.83 -8.08 -13.23
CA LYS A 125 12.47 -7.04 -14.04
C LYS A 125 13.22 -6.07 -13.14
N LEU A 126 14.52 -5.97 -13.33
CA LEU A 126 15.40 -5.09 -12.59
C LEU A 126 15.40 -3.67 -13.18
N PRO A 127 15.84 -2.64 -12.42
CA PRO A 127 15.87 -1.25 -12.90
C PRO A 127 16.74 -1.02 -14.14
N ASN A 128 17.79 -1.82 -14.33
CA ASN A 128 18.66 -1.81 -15.52
C ASN A 128 18.01 -2.50 -16.74
N GLY A 129 16.79 -3.02 -16.61
CA GLY A 129 16.05 -3.74 -17.65
C GLY A 129 16.35 -5.23 -17.75
N THR A 130 17.33 -5.76 -17.00
CA THR A 130 17.62 -7.20 -17.01
C THR A 130 16.58 -7.97 -16.22
N GLU A 131 16.39 -9.25 -16.56
CA GLU A 131 15.45 -10.14 -15.86
C GLU A 131 16.22 -11.07 -14.92
N LEU A 132 15.76 -11.16 -13.67
CA LEU A 132 16.31 -12.06 -12.66
C LEU A 132 15.35 -13.24 -12.45
N PRO A 133 15.74 -14.49 -12.79
CA PRO A 133 14.93 -15.67 -12.48
C PRO A 133 14.79 -15.86 -10.98
N VAL A 134 13.56 -16.10 -10.52
CA VAL A 134 13.22 -16.27 -9.10
C VAL A 134 12.37 -17.53 -8.90
N ARG A 135 12.36 -18.04 -7.68
CA ARG A 135 11.49 -19.15 -7.25
C ARG A 135 10.77 -18.77 -5.96
N VAL A 136 9.60 -19.37 -5.74
CA VAL A 136 8.92 -19.30 -4.44
C VAL A 136 9.74 -20.08 -3.41
N VAL A 137 10.05 -19.44 -2.29
CA VAL A 137 10.78 -20.07 -1.16
C VAL A 137 9.88 -20.32 0.04
N LEU A 138 8.89 -19.46 0.25
CA LEU A 138 7.94 -19.60 1.34
C LEU A 138 6.60 -18.97 0.95
N THR A 139 5.51 -19.56 1.46
CA THR A 139 4.17 -18.98 1.38
C THR A 139 3.56 -19.03 2.76
N ASP A 140 3.17 -17.86 3.26
CA ASP A 140 2.38 -17.71 4.48
C ASP A 140 0.94 -17.36 4.10
N ARG A 141 0.03 -18.28 4.39
CA ARG A 141 -1.39 -18.11 4.03
C ARG A 141 -2.13 -17.17 4.95
N ASP A 142 -1.64 -17.02 6.18
CA ASP A 142 -2.31 -16.21 7.17
C ASP A 142 -2.08 -14.75 6.85
N LEU A 143 -0.87 -14.37 6.44
CA LEU A 143 -0.50 -13.01 6.04
C LEU A 143 -0.74 -12.70 4.55
N ASP A 144 -1.23 -13.67 3.79
CA ASP A 144 -1.32 -13.60 2.33
C ASP A 144 0.04 -13.30 1.65
N ALA A 145 1.14 -13.72 2.29
CA ALA A 145 2.51 -13.38 1.91
C ALA A 145 3.15 -14.51 1.10
N VAL A 146 3.80 -14.14 -0.01
CA VAL A 146 4.63 -15.05 -0.80
C VAL A 146 6.03 -14.47 -0.88
N LEU A 147 7.01 -15.26 -0.44
CA LEU A 147 8.42 -14.91 -0.52
C LEU A 147 9.07 -15.62 -1.70
N LEU A 148 9.85 -14.85 -2.46
CA LEU A 148 10.59 -15.28 -3.63
C LEU A 148 12.07 -15.05 -3.40
N ALA A 149 12.92 -15.94 -3.91
CA ALA A 149 14.36 -15.73 -3.92
C ALA A 149 14.95 -16.02 -5.31
N PRO A 150 16.10 -15.44 -5.65
CA PRO A 150 16.76 -15.69 -6.93
C PRO A 150 17.11 -17.16 -7.08
N GLU A 151 16.90 -17.74 -8.25
CA GLU A 151 17.29 -19.14 -8.52
C GLU A 151 18.78 -19.37 -8.32
N LYS A 152 19.59 -18.37 -8.67
CA LYS A 152 21.05 -18.34 -8.48
C LYS A 152 21.42 -17.10 -7.69
N PRO A 153 21.87 -17.23 -6.43
CA PRO A 153 22.26 -16.08 -5.62
C PRO A 153 23.35 -15.21 -6.27
N SER A 154 24.29 -15.83 -7.00
CA SER A 154 25.35 -15.13 -7.74
C SER A 154 24.86 -14.24 -8.87
N ALA A 155 23.62 -14.38 -9.32
CA ALA A 155 23.02 -13.50 -10.33
C ALA A 155 22.60 -12.14 -9.76
N VAL A 156 22.62 -11.97 -8.44
CA VAL A 156 22.35 -10.69 -7.77
C VAL A 156 23.61 -9.84 -7.78
N ALA A 157 23.72 -8.94 -8.77
CA ALA A 157 24.77 -7.93 -8.76
C ALA A 157 24.47 -6.86 -7.69
N ALA A 158 25.47 -6.55 -6.86
CA ALA A 158 25.36 -5.53 -5.82
C ALA A 158 24.91 -4.19 -6.39
N GLY A 159 23.95 -3.54 -5.73
CA GLY A 159 23.44 -2.21 -6.11
C GLY A 159 22.41 -2.19 -7.25
N THR A 160 21.99 -3.35 -7.76
CA THR A 160 20.99 -3.41 -8.86
C THR A 160 19.59 -3.01 -8.41
N PHE A 161 19.25 -3.24 -7.15
CA PHE A 161 18.00 -2.85 -6.50
C PHE A 161 18.28 -2.41 -5.07
N LYS A 162 17.29 -1.81 -4.41
CA LYS A 162 17.44 -1.28 -3.06
C LYS A 162 16.38 -1.89 -2.15
N PRO A 163 16.74 -2.65 -1.11
CA PRO A 163 15.75 -3.15 -0.15
C PRO A 163 15.02 -2.03 0.57
N VAL A 164 13.77 -2.28 0.98
CA VAL A 164 13.10 -1.38 1.94
C VAL A 164 13.82 -1.42 3.30
N ASN A 165 13.74 -0.32 4.06
CA ASN A 165 14.38 -0.25 5.36
C ASN A 165 13.48 -0.82 6.46
N TRP A 166 13.63 -2.12 6.72
CA TRP A 166 12.91 -2.83 7.79
C TRP A 166 13.29 -2.40 9.22
N ALA A 167 14.38 -1.65 9.41
CA ALA A 167 14.75 -1.09 10.71
C ALA A 167 14.07 0.27 10.98
N ALA A 168 13.58 0.95 9.93
CA ALA A 168 12.89 2.24 10.04
C ALA A 168 11.40 2.06 9.74
N THR A 169 10.69 1.40 10.66
CA THR A 169 9.25 1.18 10.55
C THR A 169 8.45 2.23 11.31
N ALA A 170 7.19 2.39 10.94
CA ALA A 170 6.24 3.26 11.62
C ALA A 170 4.88 2.58 11.75
N LYS A 171 4.24 2.77 12.92
CA LYS A 171 2.82 2.46 13.07
C LYS A 171 1.98 3.57 12.47
N ALA A 172 0.80 3.22 11.98
CA ALA A 172 -0.14 4.17 11.42
C ALA A 172 -1.50 4.12 12.14
N HIS A 173 -2.20 5.24 12.13
CA HIS A 173 -3.53 5.42 12.70
C HIS A 173 -4.52 5.81 11.62
N VAL A 174 -5.81 5.69 11.93
CA VAL A 174 -6.89 6.10 11.01
C VAL A 174 -6.71 7.56 10.62
N LEU A 175 -6.80 7.85 9.32
CA LEU A 175 -6.57 9.12 8.64
C LEU A 175 -5.12 9.60 8.52
N ASP A 176 -4.14 8.85 9.03
CA ASP A 176 -2.73 9.14 8.78
C ASP A 176 -2.44 9.13 7.28
N ASP A 177 -1.65 10.11 6.85
CA ASP A 177 -1.18 10.22 5.48
C ASP A 177 -0.07 9.21 5.18
N ILE A 178 -0.25 8.51 4.07
CA ILE A 178 0.69 7.50 3.58
C ILE A 178 1.00 7.72 2.10
N VAL A 179 2.12 7.15 1.67
CA VAL A 179 2.54 7.08 0.27
C VAL A 179 2.70 5.61 -0.10
N ILE A 180 1.96 5.19 -1.11
CA ILE A 180 2.06 3.85 -1.70
C ILE A 180 3.07 3.94 -2.85
N VAL A 181 4.05 3.05 -2.88
CA VAL A 181 5.00 2.89 -3.98
C VAL A 181 4.80 1.51 -4.60
N GLY A 182 4.49 1.49 -5.90
CA GLY A 182 4.16 0.29 -6.65
C GLY A 182 4.81 0.27 -8.03
N ARG A 183 4.33 -0.66 -8.86
CA ARG A 183 4.70 -0.78 -10.27
C ARG A 183 3.44 -0.98 -11.09
N MET A 184 3.32 -0.23 -12.18
CA MET A 184 2.30 -0.49 -13.16
C MET A 184 2.56 -1.80 -13.89
N ASP A 185 1.54 -2.31 -14.58
CA ASP A 185 1.63 -3.52 -15.38
C ASP A 185 2.63 -3.42 -16.55
N LYS A 186 2.82 -4.53 -17.27
CA LYS A 186 3.67 -4.59 -18.46
C LYS A 186 3.20 -3.67 -19.59
N ASN A 187 1.90 -3.33 -19.65
CA ASN A 187 1.36 -2.43 -20.66
C ASN A 187 1.93 -1.01 -20.48
N HIS A 188 2.33 -0.68 -19.25
CA HIS A 188 3.04 0.55 -18.90
C HIS A 188 4.52 0.28 -18.57
N ASN A 189 5.11 -0.78 -19.13
CA ASN A 189 6.54 -1.10 -19.03
C ASN A 189 7.10 -1.20 -17.59
N ALA A 190 6.25 -1.54 -16.61
CA ALA A 190 6.64 -1.53 -15.18
C ALA A 190 7.13 -0.16 -14.68
N LEU A 191 6.52 0.92 -15.15
CA LEU A 191 6.76 2.27 -14.61
C LEU A 191 6.47 2.30 -13.10
N VAL A 192 7.25 3.12 -12.38
CA VAL A 192 7.04 3.36 -10.96
C VAL A 192 5.69 4.04 -10.79
N GLU A 193 4.82 3.45 -9.99
CA GLU A 193 3.57 4.08 -9.57
C GLU A 193 3.76 4.62 -8.15
N THR A 194 3.21 5.81 -7.89
CA THR A 194 3.19 6.37 -6.54
C THR A 194 1.90 7.12 -6.32
N ALA A 195 1.24 6.84 -5.20
CA ALA A 195 -0.05 7.44 -4.86
C ALA A 195 -0.05 7.93 -3.41
N PRO A 196 -0.45 9.19 -3.14
CA PRO A 196 -0.82 9.60 -1.78
C PRO A 196 -2.14 8.93 -1.40
N ALA A 197 -2.22 8.44 -0.16
CA ALA A 197 -3.41 7.83 0.36
C ALA A 197 -3.53 8.07 1.87
N LYS A 198 -4.58 7.53 2.46
CA LYS A 198 -4.80 7.54 3.90
C LYS A 198 -5.08 6.13 4.41
N ILE A 199 -4.78 5.92 5.68
CA ILE A 199 -5.30 4.77 6.41
C ILE A 199 -6.80 5.00 6.68
N ASN A 200 -7.63 4.07 6.25
CA ASN A 200 -9.07 4.11 6.43
C ASN A 200 -9.53 3.33 7.66
N SER A 201 -8.81 2.27 8.04
CA SER A 201 -9.10 1.45 9.22
C SER A 201 -7.81 0.86 9.79
N VAL A 202 -7.85 0.51 11.08
CA VAL A 202 -6.78 -0.21 11.76
C VAL A 202 -7.41 -1.38 12.50
N GLU A 203 -6.99 -2.59 12.14
CA GLU A 203 -7.27 -3.83 12.87
C GLU A 203 -6.00 -4.22 13.64
N THR A 204 -6.14 -4.58 14.92
CA THR A 204 -4.98 -4.91 15.79
C THR A 204 -5.01 -6.34 16.30
N LYS A 205 -6.06 -7.10 15.98
CA LYS A 205 -6.26 -8.48 16.43
C LYS A 205 -6.88 -9.30 15.29
N PRO A 206 -6.36 -10.49 14.96
CA PRO A 206 -5.28 -11.19 15.66
C PRO A 206 -3.88 -10.59 15.43
N ARG A 207 -3.75 -9.67 14.47
CA ARG A 207 -2.50 -9.00 14.07
C ARG A 207 -2.79 -7.59 13.55
N THR A 208 -1.77 -6.77 13.39
CA THR A 208 -1.90 -5.39 12.91
C THR A 208 -2.03 -5.33 11.40
N VAL A 209 -3.19 -4.87 10.94
CA VAL A 209 -3.52 -4.69 9.52
C VAL A 209 -4.15 -3.32 9.33
N TYR A 210 -3.72 -2.60 8.29
CA TYR A 210 -4.29 -1.32 7.93
C TYR A 210 -5.16 -1.44 6.68
N GLY A 211 -6.36 -0.86 6.73
CA GLY A 211 -7.21 -0.73 5.56
C GLY A 211 -6.85 0.54 4.78
N CYS A 212 -6.70 0.43 3.47
CA CYS A 212 -6.49 1.57 2.58
C CYS A 212 -7.33 1.41 1.31
N ALA A 213 -8.31 2.30 1.13
CA ALA A 213 -9.24 2.24 0.01
C ALA A 213 -8.57 2.45 -1.35
N HIS A 214 -7.40 3.09 -1.37
CA HIS A 214 -6.62 3.37 -2.58
C HIS A 214 -5.84 2.15 -3.09
N LEU A 215 -5.61 1.13 -2.24
CA LEU A 215 -5.01 -0.13 -2.66
C LEU A 215 -6.08 -1.03 -3.28
N VAL A 216 -6.30 -0.91 -4.58
CA VAL A 216 -7.39 -1.64 -5.27
C VAL A 216 -7.13 -3.15 -5.31
N SER A 217 -5.88 -3.57 -5.51
CA SER A 217 -5.48 -4.98 -5.53
C SER A 217 -4.55 -5.35 -4.38
N GLY A 218 -3.58 -4.50 -4.01
CA GLY A 218 -2.72 -4.72 -2.84
C GLY A 218 -1.83 -5.94 -3.05
N ASP A 219 -0.95 -5.86 -4.03
CA ASP A 219 -0.28 -7.01 -4.63
C ASP A 219 1.21 -7.11 -4.29
N GLY A 220 1.71 -6.25 -3.41
CA GLY A 220 3.11 -6.23 -2.98
C GLY A 220 3.72 -4.83 -2.99
N GLU A 221 2.88 -3.79 -3.01
CA GLU A 221 3.30 -2.39 -2.93
C GLU A 221 3.87 -2.08 -1.54
N ALA A 222 4.94 -1.30 -1.50
CA ALA A 222 5.51 -0.82 -0.24
C ALA A 222 4.80 0.48 0.18
N VAL A 223 4.40 0.56 1.45
CA VAL A 223 3.66 1.70 1.98
C VAL A 223 4.49 2.43 3.03
N PHE A 224 4.60 3.74 2.88
CA PHE A 224 5.42 4.61 3.72
C PHE A 224 4.60 5.71 4.38
N ASN A 225 5.02 6.18 5.54
CA ASN A 225 4.46 7.38 6.17
C ASN A 225 5.05 8.67 5.55
N ALA A 226 4.61 9.83 6.05
CA ALA A 226 5.09 11.14 5.62
C ALA A 226 6.61 11.37 5.76
N THR A 227 7.29 10.63 6.66
CA THR A 227 8.74 10.73 6.90
C THR A 227 9.55 9.70 6.08
N GLY A 228 8.87 8.85 5.29
CA GLY A 228 9.50 7.81 4.49
C GLY A 228 9.84 6.53 5.26
N GLN A 229 9.33 6.37 6.48
CA GLN A 229 9.42 5.12 7.24
C GLN A 229 8.41 4.10 6.72
N LEU A 230 8.78 2.83 6.71
CA LEU A 230 7.95 1.74 6.21
C LEU A 230 6.78 1.49 7.18
N VAL A 231 5.56 1.60 6.68
CA VAL A 231 4.33 1.27 7.42
C VAL A 231 4.00 -0.21 7.25
N GLY A 232 4.16 -0.74 6.04
CA GLY A 232 3.82 -2.11 5.72
C GLY A 232 3.86 -2.40 4.21
N VAL A 233 3.32 -3.54 3.83
CA VAL A 233 3.23 -4.00 2.44
C VAL A 233 1.78 -4.33 2.11
N GLY A 234 1.32 -3.94 0.93
CA GLY A 234 0.01 -4.32 0.40
C GLY A 234 -0.01 -5.83 0.13
N LEU A 235 -0.82 -6.58 0.89
CA LEU A 235 -0.93 -8.05 0.79
C LEU A 235 -2.41 -8.43 0.91
N GLY A 236 -3.15 -8.13 -0.16
CA GLY A 236 -4.58 -8.32 -0.26
C GLY A 236 -5.30 -7.02 -0.58
N ARG A 237 -6.52 -7.19 -1.07
CA ARG A 237 -7.38 -6.10 -1.51
C ARG A 237 -7.62 -5.10 -0.38
N GLN A 238 -7.19 -3.85 -0.60
CA GLN A 238 -7.33 -2.74 0.34
C GLN A 238 -6.64 -2.98 1.69
N THR A 239 -5.68 -3.90 1.74
CA THR A 239 -5.08 -4.41 2.97
C THR A 239 -3.58 -4.20 2.95
N ILE A 240 -3.07 -3.56 4.01
CA ILE A 240 -1.65 -3.40 4.28
C ILE A 240 -1.34 -4.21 5.52
N VAL A 241 -0.46 -5.21 5.41
CA VAL A 241 0.08 -5.90 6.57
C VAL A 241 1.20 -5.04 7.15
N ALA A 242 1.14 -4.78 8.46
CA ALA A 242 2.12 -3.92 9.12
C ALA A 242 3.53 -4.54 9.05
N ALA A 243 4.55 -3.68 8.98
CA ALA A 243 5.93 -4.12 8.75
C ALA A 243 6.52 -4.98 9.89
N ASP A 244 6.00 -4.84 11.11
CA ASP A 244 6.35 -5.67 12.27
C ASP A 244 5.79 -7.09 12.18
N GLU A 245 4.56 -7.24 11.68
CA GLU A 245 3.90 -8.53 11.47
C GLU A 245 4.60 -9.40 10.39
N LEU A 246 5.45 -8.80 9.55
CA LEU A 246 6.16 -9.49 8.47
C LEU A 246 7.56 -10.01 8.87
N GLN A 247 8.09 -9.64 10.05
CA GLN A 247 9.47 -9.97 10.41
C GLN A 247 9.71 -11.47 10.53
N ASP A 248 8.81 -12.18 11.22
CA ASP A 248 8.96 -13.62 11.47
C ASP A 248 8.92 -14.42 10.16
N VAL A 249 7.98 -14.10 9.27
CA VAL A 249 7.85 -14.78 7.98
C VAL A 249 9.05 -14.49 7.06
N ILE A 250 9.58 -13.26 7.11
CA ILE A 250 10.80 -12.89 6.39
C ILE A 250 11.99 -13.70 6.88
N GLU A 251 12.16 -13.84 8.19
CA GLU A 251 13.28 -14.60 8.76
C GLU A 251 13.19 -16.09 8.42
N GLN A 252 12.00 -16.68 8.51
CA GLN A 252 11.76 -18.05 8.04
C GLN A 252 12.12 -18.23 6.56
N ALA A 253 11.75 -17.26 5.72
CA ALA A 253 12.06 -17.31 4.29
C ALA A 253 13.58 -17.19 4.01
N ARG A 254 14.32 -16.40 4.80
CA ARG A 254 15.79 -16.34 4.71
C ARG A 254 16.42 -17.69 4.99
N HIS A 255 15.99 -18.36 6.06
CA HIS A 255 16.45 -19.70 6.37
C HIS A 255 16.12 -20.70 5.25
N ALA A 256 14.89 -20.69 4.74
CA ALA A 256 14.47 -21.55 3.63
C ALA A 256 15.29 -21.32 2.34
N ALA A 257 15.57 -20.05 2.01
CA ALA A 257 16.38 -19.69 0.85
C ALA A 257 17.83 -20.19 0.97
N ALA A 258 18.42 -20.14 2.17
CA ALA A 258 19.76 -20.65 2.43
C ALA A 258 19.85 -22.18 2.28
N THR A 259 18.91 -22.93 2.87
CA THR A 259 18.90 -24.41 2.81
C THR A 259 18.66 -24.96 1.41
N ALA A 260 17.85 -24.28 0.60
CA ALA A 260 17.62 -24.67 -0.79
C ALA A 260 18.88 -24.55 -1.67
N THR A 261 19.83 -23.71 -1.29
CA THR A 261 21.10 -23.52 -2.03
C THR A 261 22.09 -24.65 -1.74
N THR A 262 22.12 -25.17 -0.51
CA THR A 262 23.06 -26.23 -0.10
C THR A 262 22.69 -27.63 -0.62
N THR A 263 21.43 -27.86 -0.97
CA THR A 263 20.97 -29.20 -1.41
C THR A 263 21.22 -29.46 -2.90
N LYS A 264 21.43 -28.41 -3.71
CA LYS A 264 21.62 -28.53 -5.17
C LYS A 264 23.09 -28.59 -5.61
N GLU A 265 24.04 -28.51 -4.66
CA GLU A 265 25.49 -28.55 -4.90
C GLU A 265 26.18 -29.83 -4.40
N ALA A 266 25.42 -30.86 -3.99
CA ALA A 266 26.01 -32.18 -3.77
C ALA A 266 26.22 -32.89 -5.13
N PRO A 267 27.46 -33.29 -5.49
CA PRO A 267 27.79 -33.92 -6.76
C PRO A 267 27.20 -35.32 -6.94
#